data_AF-A0A942Y9H1-F1
#
_entry.id   AF-A0A942Y9H1-F1
#
_cell.length_a   1.000
_cell.length_b   1.000
_cell.length_c   1.000
_cell.angle_alpha   90.00
_cell.angle_beta   90.00
_cell.angle_gamma   90.00
#
_symmetry.space_group_name_H-M   'P 1'
#
loop_
_entity.id
_entity.type
_entity.pdbx_description
1 polymer ?
#
loop_
_entity_poly.entity_id
_entity_poly.type
_entity_poly.pdbx_seq_one_letter_code
_entity_poly.pdbx_strand_id
1 'polypeptide(L)'
;MSRPAVLPIQRVMADATPNAWRDGIAVETRTDEVVVAFLDGGIAVLRVADAGTLVSVGDPVAHHPVAEILSVGGQRTTARTV
;
A
#
# COMPACT_ATOMS: atom_id res chain seq x y z
N MET A 1 0.70 0.72 -19.57
CA MET A 1 -0.10 -0.36 -18.95
C MET A 1 -1.08 0.27 -17.99
N SER A 2 -2.35 -0.14 -17.93
CA SER A 2 -3.30 0.50 -17.00
C SER A 2 -2.95 0.13 -15.56
N ARG A 3 -2.89 1.13 -14.69
CA ARG A 3 -2.76 0.97 -13.24
C ARG A 3 -3.75 -0.09 -12.74
N PRO A 4 -3.35 -1.10 -11.95
CA PRO A 4 -4.29 -2.01 -11.32
C PRO A 4 -5.11 -1.18 -10.33
N ALA A 5 -6.32 -0.83 -10.76
CA ALA A 5 -7.31 -0.26 -9.87
C ALA A 5 -7.61 -1.27 -8.76
N VAL A 6 -7.82 -0.77 -7.53
CA VAL A 6 -8.30 -1.60 -6.42
C VAL A 6 -9.53 -2.38 -6.90
N LEU A 7 -9.52 -3.70 -6.73
CA LEU A 7 -10.62 -4.55 -7.17
C LEU A 7 -11.84 -4.39 -6.24
N PRO A 8 -13.07 -4.64 -6.73
CA PRO A 8 -14.27 -4.59 -5.89
C PRO A 8 -14.16 -5.43 -4.62
N ILE A 9 -13.62 -6.66 -4.73
CA ILE A 9 -13.44 -7.54 -3.58
C ILE A 9 -12.45 -6.99 -2.56
N GLN A 10 -11.38 -6.33 -2.99
CA GLN A 10 -10.41 -5.72 -2.06
C GLN A 10 -11.06 -4.59 -1.25
N ARG A 11 -11.95 -3.79 -1.86
CA ARG A 11 -12.73 -2.79 -1.13
C ARG A 11 -13.60 -3.44 -0.07
N VAL A 12 -14.37 -4.46 -0.45
CA VAL A 12 -15.24 -5.20 0.48
C VAL A 12 -14.44 -5.78 1.65
N MET A 13 -13.28 -6.38 1.39
CA MET A 13 -12.44 -6.94 2.45
C MET A 13 -11.88 -5.86 3.39
N ALA A 14 -11.43 -4.73 2.84
CA ALA A 14 -10.94 -3.61 3.64
C ALA A 14 -12.04 -2.99 4.53
N ASP A 15 -13.25 -2.86 3.99
CA ASP A 15 -14.40 -2.33 4.74
C ASP A 15 -14.88 -3.32 5.81
N ALA A 16 -14.79 -4.63 5.54
CA ALA A 16 -15.16 -5.68 6.49
C ALA A 16 -14.13 -5.90 7.62
N THR A 17 -12.89 -5.47 7.45
CA THR A 17 -11.80 -5.65 8.44
C THR A 17 -11.03 -4.36 8.71
N PRO A 18 -11.71 -3.28 9.16
CA PRO A 18 -11.12 -1.95 9.26
C PRO A 18 -9.96 -1.84 10.26
N ASN A 19 -9.82 -2.79 11.18
CA ASN A 19 -8.71 -2.84 12.16
C ASN A 19 -7.41 -3.41 11.58
N ALA A 20 -7.42 -3.96 10.36
CA ALA A 20 -6.23 -4.53 9.74
C ALA A 20 -5.35 -3.48 9.04
N TRP A 21 -5.80 -2.23 8.92
CA TRP A 21 -4.95 -1.15 8.40
C TRP A 21 -3.74 -0.94 9.30
N ARG A 22 -2.56 -0.85 8.66
CA ARG A 22 -1.28 -0.58 9.31
C ARG A 22 -0.70 0.69 8.74
N ASP A 23 -0.59 1.71 9.59
CA ASP A 23 0.01 2.99 9.25
C ASP A 23 1.53 2.88 9.20
N GLY A 24 2.16 3.62 8.28
CA GLY A 24 3.61 3.62 8.10
C GLY A 24 4.09 4.78 7.23
N ILE A 25 5.39 4.77 6.97
CA ILE A 25 6.09 5.74 6.12
C ILE A 25 6.78 4.98 5.00
N ALA A 26 6.65 5.46 3.76
CA ALA A 26 7.44 4.95 2.64
C ALA A 26 8.92 5.32 2.85
N VAL A 27 9.81 4.33 2.92
CA VAL A 27 11.26 4.55 3.18
C VAL A 27 12.11 4.30 1.95
N GLU A 28 11.60 3.56 0.96
CA GLU A 28 12.23 3.35 -0.33
C GLU A 28 11.13 3.17 -1.39
N THR A 29 11.31 3.75 -2.58
CA THR A 29 10.43 3.55 -3.73
C THR A 29 11.25 3.11 -4.93
N ARG A 30 10.78 2.09 -5.64
CA ARG A 30 11.31 1.60 -6.92
C ARG A 30 10.22 1.68 -8.00
N THR A 31 10.50 1.18 -9.20
CA THR A 31 9.51 1.17 -10.29
C THR A 31 8.21 0.48 -9.90
N ASP A 32 8.27 -0.73 -9.33
CA ASP A 32 7.09 -1.54 -9.00
C ASP A 32 7.05 -2.01 -7.54
N GLU A 33 7.86 -1.40 -6.68
CA GLU A 33 7.97 -1.75 -5.26
C GLU A 33 8.03 -0.51 -4.38
N VAL A 34 7.47 -0.62 -3.19
CA VAL A 34 7.60 0.35 -2.11
C VAL A 34 8.01 -0.40 -0.85
N VAL A 35 9.01 0.12 -0.13
CA VAL A 35 9.36 -0.36 1.20
C VAL A 35 8.69 0.55 2.21
N VAL A 36 7.92 -0.03 3.12
CA VAL A 36 7.20 0.70 4.17
C VAL A 36 7.77 0.30 5.53
N ALA A 37 8.15 1.29 6.32
CA ALA A 37 8.34 1.13 7.75
C ALA A 37 7.02 1.45 8.47
N PHE A 38 6.42 0.45 9.11
CA PHE A 38 5.18 0.59 9.85
C PHE A 38 5.41 1.15 11.25
N LEU A 39 4.40 1.83 11.80
CA LEU A 39 4.47 2.42 13.14
C LEU A 39 4.52 1.36 14.25
N ASP A 40 4.15 0.12 13.96
CA ASP A 40 4.31 -1.04 14.85
C ASP A 40 5.76 -1.60 14.88
N GLY A 41 6.69 -0.98 14.15
CA GLY A 41 8.08 -1.38 14.05
C GLY A 41 8.37 -2.41 12.94
N GLY A 42 7.34 -2.91 12.25
CA GLY A 42 7.51 -3.81 11.12
C GLY A 42 8.01 -3.10 9.86
N ILE A 43 8.68 -3.85 8.97
CA ILE A 43 9.05 -3.38 7.63
C ILE A 43 8.49 -4.36 6.61
N ALA A 44 7.92 -3.87 5.51
CA ALA A 44 7.50 -4.70 4.39
C ALA A 44 7.90 -4.12 3.05
N VAL A 45 8.19 -5.00 2.10
CA VAL A 45 8.30 -4.68 0.68
C VAL A 45 6.95 -4.98 0.03
N LEU A 46 6.36 -3.98 -0.61
CA LEU A 46 5.05 -4.05 -1.25
C LEU A 46 5.20 -3.90 -2.75
N ARG A 47 4.75 -4.90 -3.51
CA ARG A 47 4.57 -4.82 -4.95
C ARG A 47 3.41 -3.87 -5.26
N VAL A 48 3.72 -2.73 -5.88
CA VAL A 48 2.75 -1.72 -6.31
C VAL A 48 3.11 -1.33 -7.72
N ALA A 49 2.20 -1.56 -8.67
CA ALA A 49 2.47 -1.19 -10.06
C ALA A 49 2.63 0.34 -10.18
N ASP A 50 3.71 0.76 -10.85
CA ASP A 50 4.06 2.17 -11.03
C ASP A 50 4.25 2.91 -9.68
N ALA A 51 4.87 2.25 -8.70
CA ALA A 51 5.12 2.81 -7.37
C ALA A 51 5.92 4.11 -7.43
N GLY A 52 6.90 4.19 -8.33
CA GLY A 52 7.79 5.34 -8.53
C GLY A 52 7.09 6.66 -8.89
N THR A 53 5.87 6.60 -9.43
CA THR A 53 5.08 7.80 -9.76
C THR A 53 4.00 8.08 -8.72
N LEU A 54 3.63 7.07 -7.93
CA LEU A 54 2.50 7.12 -7.00
C LEU A 54 2.90 7.45 -5.56
N VAL A 55 4.10 7.01 -5.13
CA VAL A 55 4.55 7.10 -3.74
C VAL A 55 5.94 7.69 -3.68
N SER A 56 6.10 8.78 -2.96
CA SER A 56 7.39 9.39 -2.65
C SER A 56 7.94 8.86 -1.32
N VAL A 57 9.27 8.77 -1.21
CA VAL A 57 9.91 8.51 0.08
C VAL A 57 9.53 9.62 1.07
N GLY A 58 9.14 9.22 2.28
CA GLY A 58 8.62 10.09 3.32
C GLY A 58 7.09 10.23 3.32
N ASP A 59 6.40 9.73 2.29
CA ASP A 59 4.94 9.78 2.27
C ASP A 59 4.34 8.97 3.42
N PRO A 60 3.35 9.52 4.15
CA PRO A 60 2.52 8.74 5.05
C PRO A 60 1.63 7.80 4.23
N VAL A 61 1.64 6.54 4.64
CA VAL A 61 0.88 5.48 3.98
C VAL A 61 0.13 4.63 4.99
N ALA A 62 -0.91 3.94 4.52
CA ALA A 62 -1.56 2.87 5.26
C ALA A 62 -1.68 1.63 4.36
N HIS A 63 -1.25 0.46 4.85
CA HIS A 63 -1.37 -0.81 4.13
C HIS A 63 -2.43 -1.70 4.79
N HIS A 64 -3.28 -2.32 3.98
CA HIS A 64 -4.22 -3.33 4.43
C HIS A 64 -3.75 -4.71 3.95
N PRO A 65 -3.10 -5.52 4.79
CA PRO A 65 -2.44 -6.76 4.36
C PRO A 65 -3.42 -7.83 3.89
N VAL A 66 -4.64 -7.86 4.43
CA VAL A 66 -5.68 -8.85 4.04
C VAL A 66 -6.34 -8.50 2.70
N ALA A 67 -6.43 -7.20 2.39
CA ALA A 67 -7.08 -6.72 1.17
C ALA A 67 -6.05 -6.37 0.09
N GLU A 68 -4.75 -6.41 0.44
CA GLU A 68 -3.64 -6.03 -0.40
C GLU A 68 -3.84 -4.63 -1.00
N ILE A 69 -4.13 -3.64 -0.15
CA ILE A 69 -4.31 -2.23 -0.57
C ILE A 69 -3.28 -1.36 0.12
N LEU A 70 -2.66 -0.44 -0.63
CA LEU A 70 -1.93 0.69 -0.10
C LEU A 70 -2.73 1.97 -0.32
N SER A 71 -2.87 2.78 0.73
CA SER A 71 -3.45 4.11 0.73
C SER A 71 -2.34 5.14 0.90
N VAL A 72 -2.29 6.15 0.04
CA VAL A 72 -1.29 7.24 0.02
C VAL A 72 -1.96 8.52 -0.49
N GLY A 73 -1.86 9.63 0.23
CA GLY A 73 -2.41 10.92 -0.24
C GLY A 73 -3.89 10.90 -0.70
N GLY A 74 -4.74 10.08 -0.06
CA GLY A 74 -6.14 9.90 -0.45
C GLY A 74 -6.39 9.00 -1.67
N GLN A 75 -5.32 8.55 -2.34
CA GLN A 75 -5.35 7.55 -3.40
C GLN A 75 -5.23 6.14 -2.81
N ARG A 76 -5.85 5.14 -3.45
CA ARG A 76 -5.66 3.73 -3.12
C ARG A 76 -5.17 2.95 -4.32
N THR A 77 -4.37 1.91 -4.08
CA THR A 77 -3.84 1.02 -5.12
C THR A 77 -3.68 -0.40 -4.58
N THR A 78 -3.59 -1.39 -5.46
CA THR A 78 -3.25 -2.75 -5.06
C THR A 78 -1.78 -2.83 -4.64
N ALA A 79 -1.52 -3.47 -3.50
CA ALA A 79 -0.21 -3.60 -2.87
C ALA A 79 -0.06 -4.96 -2.17
N ARG A 80 0.76 -5.84 -2.74
CA ARG A 80 0.98 -7.20 -2.24
C ARG A 80 2.34 -7.30 -1.58
N THR A 81 2.45 -7.98 -0.43
CA THR A 81 3.77 -8.26 0.16
C THR A 81 4.57 -9.15 -0.80
N VAL A 82 5.87 -8.86 -0.95
CA VAL A 82 6.82 -9.68 -1.73
C VAL A 82 7.41 -10.79 -0.87
#